data_AF-A0A3M7L146-F1
#
_entry.id   AF-A0A3M7L146-F1
#
_cell.length_a   1.000
_cell.length_b   1.000
_cell.length_c   1.000
_cell.angle_alpha   90.00
_cell.angle_beta   90.00
_cell.angle_gamma   90.00
#
_symmetry.space_group_name_H-M   'P 1'
#
loop_
_entity.id
_entity.type
_entity.pdbx_description
1 polymer ?
#
loop_
_entity_poly.entity_id
_entity_poly.type
_entity_poly.pdbx_seq_one_letter_code
_entity_poly.pdbx_strand_id
1 'polypeptide(L)' 'MLPDVSWEGGGAEVLLDISGPVADPMVSGTARLTKGVLACPYLKFPLRGINAQARCEDGVFTLDAAEARSGRTGIIRTK' A
#
# COMPACT_ATOMS: atom_id res chain seq x y z
N MET A 1 7.36 -5.27 -15.43
CA MET A 1 8.01 -3.99 -15.11
C MET A 1 7.08 -3.27 -14.14
N LEU A 2 7.51 -3.02 -12.91
CA LEU A 2 6.71 -2.23 -11.97
C LEU A 2 6.79 -0.76 -12.41
N PRO A 3 5.68 -0.01 -12.40
CA PRO A 3 5.70 1.40 -12.75
C PRO A 3 6.68 2.12 -11.81
N ASP A 4 7.50 3.01 -12.34
CA ASP A 4 8.37 3.88 -11.55
C ASP A 4 7.49 4.86 -10.77
N VAL A 5 7.18 4.52 -9.52
CA VAL A 5 6.28 5.27 -8.65
C VAL A 5 7.08 5.89 -7.52
N SER A 6 6.86 7.18 -7.28
CA SER A 6 7.51 7.92 -6.22
C SER A 6 6.53 8.17 -5.08
N TRP A 7 6.87 7.71 -3.88
CA TRP A 7 6.15 8.09 -2.67
C TRP A 7 6.55 9.50 -2.24
N GLU A 8 5.59 10.42 -2.23
CA GLU A 8 5.84 11.84 -1.94
C GLU A 8 5.45 12.23 -0.51
N GLY A 9 4.67 11.39 0.18
CA GLY A 9 4.31 11.63 1.59
C GLY A 9 3.07 10.87 2.07
N GLY A 10 2.72 11.11 3.33
CA GLY A 10 1.65 10.42 4.05
C GLY A 10 2.20 9.42 5.08
N GLY A 11 1.28 8.74 5.78
CA GLY A 11 1.63 7.77 6.81
C GLY A 11 1.59 6.34 6.28
N ALA A 12 2.58 5.54 6.65
CA ALA A 12 2.60 4.10 6.44
C ALA A 12 2.89 3.42 7.77
N GLU A 13 2.08 2.44 8.12
CA GLU A 13 2.24 1.62 9.32
C GLU A 13 2.24 0.15 8.88
N VAL A 14 3.18 -0.62 9.42
CA VAL A 14 3.25 -2.06 9.22
C VAL A 14 3.38 -2.71 10.58
N LEU A 15 2.45 -3.60 10.90
CA LEU A 15 2.49 -4.43 12.08
C LEU A 15 2.68 -5.88 11.63
N LEU A 16 3.82 -6.47 11.99
CA LEU A 16 4.15 -7.86 11.67
C LEU A 16 4.20 -8.69 12.95
N ASP A 17 3.63 -9.89 12.87
CA ASP A 17 3.88 -10.98 13.79
C ASP A 17 4.85 -11.97 13.12
N ILE A 18 5.99 -12.18 13.77
CA ILE A 18 7.05 -13.05 13.29
C ILE A 18 7.20 -14.19 14.29
N SER A 19 6.98 -15.41 13.81
CA SER A 19 6.99 -16.62 14.62
C SER A 19 7.76 -17.74 13.94
N GLY A 20 7.89 -18.89 14.61
CA GLY A 20 8.58 -20.06 14.06
C GLY A 20 10.11 -20.02 14.21
N PRO A 21 10.81 -21.02 13.63
CA PRO A 21 12.27 -21.12 13.70
C PRO A 21 12.97 -19.99 12.94
N VAL A 22 14.16 -19.58 13.41
CA VAL A 22 14.98 -18.56 12.72
C VAL A 22 15.35 -18.96 11.29
N ALA A 23 15.49 -20.26 11.03
CA ALA A 23 15.80 -20.78 9.69
C ALA A 23 14.60 -20.73 8.73
N ASP A 24 13.38 -20.65 9.25
CA ASP A 24 12.14 -20.65 8.47
C ASP A 24 11.04 -19.86 9.22
N PRO A 25 11.15 -18.52 9.27
CA PRO A 25 10.23 -17.70 10.03
C PRO A 25 8.88 -17.59 9.32
N MET A 26 7.81 -17.77 10.07
CA MET A 26 6.45 -17.49 9.62
C MET A 26 6.13 -16.02 9.89
N VAL A 27 5.78 -15.28 8.84
CA VAL A 27 5.47 -13.84 8.91
C VAL A 27 4.02 -13.61 8.54
N SER A 28 3.27 -12.96 9.44
CA SER A 28 1.91 -12.50 9.19
C SER A 28 1.73 -11.07 9.69
N GLY A 29 0.61 -10.44 9.37
CA GLY A 29 0.29 -9.13 9.93
C GLY A 29 -0.55 -8.25 9.03
N THR A 30 -0.40 -6.94 9.20
CA THR A 30 -1.15 -5.93 8.44
C THR A 30 -0.27 -4.76 8.06
N ALA A 31 -0.58 -4.14 6.93
CA ALA A 31 -0.05 -2.85 6.54
C ALA A 31 -1.20 -1.87 6.28
N ARG A 32 -0.99 -0.62 6.68
CA ARG A 32 -1.94 0.46 6.47
C ARG A 32 -1.25 1.68 5.89
N LEU A 33 -1.85 2.27 4.87
CA LEU A 33 -1.48 3.57 4.34
C LEU A 33 -2.57 4.58 4.69
N THR A 34 -2.17 5.77 5.11
CA THR A 34 -3.08 6.86 5.46
C THR A 34 -2.66 8.16 4.81
N LYS A 35 -3.62 8.81 4.13
CA LYS A 35 -3.41 10.09 3.43
C LYS A 35 -2.17 10.09 2.52
N GLY A 36 -1.85 8.95 1.91
CA GLY A 36 -0.67 8.80 1.06
C GLY A 36 -0.72 9.69 -0.19
N VAL A 37 0.46 10.07 -0.67
CA VAL A 37 0.66 10.77 -1.93
C VAL A 37 1.69 10.02 -2.76
N LEU A 38 1.29 9.66 -3.98
CA LEU A 38 2.13 8.89 -4.91
C LEU A 38 2.11 9.55 -6.28
N ALA A 39 3.28 9.91 -6.79
CA ALA A 39 3.47 10.32 -8.16
C ALA A 39 3.74 9.10 -9.05
N CYS A 40 3.10 9.09 -10.21
CA CYS A 40 3.15 7.98 -11.16
C CYS A 40 3.20 8.57 -12.57
N PRO A 41 4.15 8.18 -13.44
CA PRO A 41 4.34 8.75 -14.77
C PRO A 41 3.15 8.48 -15.70
N TYR A 42 2.31 7.51 -15.37
CA TYR A 42 1.11 7.15 -16.14
C TYR A 42 -0.11 8.02 -15.78
N LEU A 43 -0.04 8.85 -14.74
CA LEU A 43 -1.14 9.71 -14.31
C LEU A 43 -0.78 11.18 -14.48
N LYS A 44 -1.71 11.96 -15.06
CA LYS A 44 -1.54 13.41 -15.23
C LYS A 44 -1.40 14.17 -13.89
N PHE A 45 -2.04 13.66 -12.84
CA PHE A 45 -1.97 14.23 -11.49
C PHE A 45 -1.59 13.12 -10.49
N PRO A 46 -0.79 13.43 -9.46
CA PRO A 46 -0.46 12.46 -8.41
C PRO A 46 -1.71 11.86 -7.77
N LEU A 47 -1.59 10.61 -7.33
CA LEU A 47 -2.56 10.03 -6.43
C LEU A 47 -2.44 10.69 -5.07
N ARG A 48 -3.56 11.16 -4.54
CA ARG A 48 -3.62 11.84 -3.25
C ARG A 48 -4.70 11.24 -2.38
N GLY A 49 -4.48 11.35 -1.08
CA GLY A 49 -5.42 10.82 -0.08
C GLY A 49 -5.51 9.31 -0.15
N ILE A 50 -4.40 8.63 -0.47
CA ILE A 50 -4.36 7.17 -0.52
C ILE A 50 -4.66 6.64 0.89
N ASN A 51 -5.76 5.90 1.00
CA ASN A 51 -6.05 5.08 2.17
C ASN A 51 -6.10 3.64 1.70
N ALA A 52 -5.26 2.81 2.29
CA ALA A 52 -5.16 1.40 1.90
C ALA A 52 -4.91 0.51 3.11
N GLN A 53 -5.40 -0.72 3.01
CA GLN A 53 -5.13 -1.79 3.97
C GLN A 53 -4.71 -3.03 3.21
N ALA A 54 -3.68 -3.69 3.71
CA ALA A 54 -3.24 -4.99 3.24
C ALA A 54 -3.03 -5.94 4.42
N ARG A 55 -3.28 -7.22 4.19
CA ARG A 55 -2.92 -8.31 5.09
C ARG A 55 -1.66 -9.00 4.59
N CYS A 56 -0.80 -9.40 5.50
CA CYS A 56 0.36 -10.23 5.24
C CYS A 56 0.05 -11.65 5.72
N GLU A 57 0.11 -12.60 4.81
CA GLU A 57 -0.02 -14.04 5.09
C GLU A 57 1.17 -14.74 4.41
N ASP A 58 1.92 -15.53 5.16
CA ASP A 58 3.15 -16.21 4.71
C ASP A 58 4.15 -15.28 3.99
N GLY A 59 4.32 -14.07 4.54
CA GLY A 59 5.22 -13.05 3.98
C GLY A 59 4.69 -12.35 2.72
N VAL A 60 3.48 -12.68 2.25
CA VAL A 60 2.85 -12.07 1.07
C VAL A 60 1.80 -11.05 1.49
N PHE A 61 1.97 -9.80 1.03
CA PHE A 61 0.97 -8.76 1.22
C PHE A 61 -0.12 -8.83 0.15
N THR A 62 -1.37 -9.00 0.60
CA THR A 62 -2.57 -8.90 -0.23
C THR A 62 -3.33 -7.63 0.15
N LEU A 63 -3.60 -6.78 -0.84
CA LEU A 63 -4.36 -5.55 -0.66
C LEU A 63 -5.85 -5.88 -0.48
N ASP A 64 -6.42 -5.59 0.69
CA ASP A 64 -7.84 -5.80 0.95
C ASP A 64 -8.70 -4.67 0.36
N ALA A 65 -8.23 -3.44 0.50
CA ALA A 65 -8.92 -2.28 -0.02
C ALA A 65 -7.93 -1.13 -0.23
N ALA A 66 -8.16 -0.36 -1.27
CA ALA A 66 -7.51 0.93 -1.46
C ALA A 66 -8.47 1.92 -2.09
N GLU A 67 -8.34 3.18 -1.68
CA GLU A 67 -8.92 4.31 -2.37
C GLU A 67 -7.91 5.42 -2.56
N ALA A 68 -8.02 6.13 -3.67
CA ALA A 68 -7.23 7.32 -3.95
C ALA A 68 -7.96 8.22 -4.94
N ARG A 69 -7.55 9.49 -5.00
CA ARG A 69 -8.00 10.43 -6.04
C ARG A 69 -6.84 10.90 -6.90
N SER A 70 -7.11 11.11 -8.19
CA SER A 70 -6.20 11.79 -9.13
C SER A 70 -6.91 13.00 -9.72
N GLY A 71 -6.40 14.19 -9.41
CA GLY A 71 -7.02 15.45 -9.85
C GLY A 71 -8.43 15.65 -9.29
N ARG A 72 -9.28 16.35 -10.05
CA ARG A 72 -10.63 16.74 -9.61
C ARG A 72 -11.66 15.60 -9.69
N THR A 73 -11.51 14.70 -10.65
CA THR A 73 -12.55 13.70 -10.99
C THR A 73 -12.06 12.27 -10.99
N GLY A 74 -10.74 12.02 -11.01
CA GLY A 74 -10.19 10.67 -11.04
C GLY A 74 -10.29 10.01 -9.66
N ILE A 75 -10.81 8.78 -9.64
CA ILE A 75 -10.94 7.96 -8.43
C ILE A 75 -10.41 6.57 -8.77
N ILE A 76 -9.53 6.04 -7.92
CA ILE A 76 -9.10 4.64 -7.95
C ILE A 76 -9.68 3.97 -6.71
N ARG A 77 -10.30 2.80 -6.90
CA ARG A 77 -10.79 1.95 -5.82
C ARG A 77 -10.52 0.49 -6.13
N THR A 78 -10.06 -0.25 -5.14
CA THR A 78 -9.99 -1.70 -5.17
C THR A 78 -10.80 -2.24 -4.00
N LYS A 79 -11.49 -3.36 -4.24
CA LYS A 79 -12.23 -4.15 -3.25
C LYS A 79 -11.70 -5.57 -3.27
#